data_AF-A0A8T2MKF2-F1
#
_entry.id   AF-A0A8T2MKF2-F1
#
_cell.length_a   1.000
_cell.length_b   1.000
_cell.length_c   1.000
_cell.angle_alpha   90.00
_cell.angle_beta   90.00
_cell.angle_gamma   90.00
#
_symmetry.space_group_name_H-M   'P 1'
#
loop_
_entity.id
_entity.type
_entity.pdbx_description
1 polymer ?
#
loop_
_entity_poly.entity_id
_entity_poly.type
_entity_poly.pdbx_seq_one_letter_code
_entity_poly.pdbx_strand_id
1 'polypeptide(L)'
;MTDVHVEKFSKHMQKWFRVEPYGLFRRCFYYDLDISREPGRLELTIPSIQSFMEGPYRCVSDDAAFPYNSSLPLTVPVHYMRDVSVSRLGVSSYSRYFSPMQDLRVRVGEDVEVDCSVSASQDPEFTWRKDVSPER
;
A
#
# COMPACT_ATOMS: atom_id res chain seq x y z
N MET A 1 20.34 2.03 -29.11
CA MET A 1 19.98 2.21 -27.69
C MET A 1 18.65 1.52 -27.54
N THR A 2 18.60 0.42 -26.79
CA THR A 2 17.37 -0.34 -26.56
C THR A 2 16.48 0.50 -25.64
N ASP A 3 15.34 0.98 -26.14
CA ASP A 3 14.42 1.72 -25.30
C ASP A 3 13.65 0.70 -24.43
N VAL A 4 13.70 0.90 -23.13
CA VAL A 4 13.01 0.05 -22.14
C VAL A 4 12.06 0.90 -21.34
N HIS A 5 10.93 0.33 -20.94
CA HIS A 5 9.95 1.00 -20.08
C HIS A 5 9.44 0.05 -18.99
N VAL A 6 8.91 0.65 -17.91
CA VAL A 6 8.26 -0.11 -16.84
C VAL A 6 6.75 -0.16 -17.07
N GLU A 7 6.18 -1.34 -16.88
CA GLU A 7 4.74 -1.56 -16.86
C GLU A 7 4.25 -2.08 -15.52
N LYS A 8 3.03 -1.72 -15.17
CA LYS A 8 2.30 -2.23 -14.00
C LYS A 8 1.01 -2.92 -14.44
N PHE A 9 0.72 -4.06 -13.84
CA PHE A 9 -0.53 -4.77 -14.10
C PHE A 9 -1.69 -4.22 -13.26
N SER A 10 -2.82 -3.94 -13.90
CA SER A 10 -4.06 -3.59 -13.20
C SER A 10 -4.95 -4.81 -13.02
N LYS A 11 -5.20 -5.17 -11.75
CA LYS A 11 -6.17 -6.22 -11.40
C LYS A 11 -7.60 -5.85 -11.87
N HIS A 12 -7.96 -4.57 -11.89
CA HIS A 12 -9.32 -4.15 -12.29
C HIS A 12 -9.55 -4.24 -13.80
N MET A 13 -8.58 -3.79 -14.59
CA MET A 13 -8.70 -3.79 -16.06
C MET A 13 -8.10 -5.02 -16.74
N GLN A 14 -7.49 -5.93 -15.97
CA GLN A 14 -6.82 -7.14 -16.45
C GLN A 14 -5.82 -6.86 -17.58
N LYS A 15 -5.07 -5.75 -17.47
CA LYS A 15 -4.08 -5.34 -18.48
C LYS A 15 -2.90 -4.58 -17.89
N TRP A 16 -1.79 -4.62 -18.62
CA TRP A 16 -0.55 -3.90 -18.31
C TRP A 16 -0.63 -2.44 -18.77
N PHE A 17 -0.02 -1.55 -17.98
CA PHE A 17 0.08 -0.13 -18.29
C PHE A 17 1.49 0.36 -18.12
N ARG A 18 1.97 1.11 -19.11
CA ARG A 18 3.21 1.87 -19.00
C ARG A 18 3.07 2.89 -17.86
N VAL A 19 4.07 2.92 -16.99
CA VAL A 19 4.12 3.73 -15.76
C VAL A 19 4.57 5.17 -16.02
N GLU A 20 5.00 5.47 -17.25
CA GLU A 20 5.57 6.77 -17.60
C GLU A 20 4.63 7.96 -17.39
N PRO A 21 5.17 9.11 -16.92
CA PRO A 21 4.39 10.30 -16.54
C PRO A 21 3.77 11.03 -17.74
N TYR A 22 4.17 10.71 -18.97
CA TYR A 22 3.75 11.42 -20.18
C TYR A 22 2.49 10.81 -20.80
N GLY A 23 1.38 10.88 -20.08
CA GLY A 23 0.08 10.44 -20.57
C GLY A 23 -1.07 11.10 -19.83
N LEU A 24 -1.71 12.07 -20.46
CA LEU A 24 -2.80 12.92 -19.94
C LEU A 24 -4.06 12.18 -19.43
N PHE A 25 -4.08 10.84 -19.39
CA PHE A 25 -5.30 10.05 -19.22
C PHE A 25 -5.37 9.20 -17.95
N ARG A 26 -4.41 9.27 -17.01
CA ARG A 26 -4.46 8.45 -15.77
C ARG A 26 -4.10 9.23 -14.51
N ARG A 27 -4.72 10.40 -14.39
CA ARG A 27 -4.52 11.42 -13.36
C ARG A 27 -4.89 11.03 -11.91
N CYS A 28 -5.22 9.78 -11.59
CA CYS A 28 -5.65 9.45 -10.22
C CYS A 28 -4.67 8.57 -9.43
N PHE A 29 -3.60 8.03 -10.04
CA PHE A 29 -2.90 6.89 -9.42
C PHE A 29 -1.36 6.85 -9.56
N TYR A 30 -0.73 7.81 -10.26
CA TYR A 30 0.68 7.68 -10.68
C TYR A 30 1.53 8.95 -10.51
N TYR A 31 1.02 9.98 -9.82
CA TYR A 31 1.80 11.21 -9.60
C TYR A 31 2.96 11.05 -8.61
N ASP A 32 2.96 9.97 -7.83
CA ASP A 32 3.98 9.69 -6.82
C ASP A 32 5.00 8.66 -7.30
N LEU A 33 5.29 8.61 -8.60
CA LEU A 33 6.30 7.72 -9.16
C LEU A 33 7.37 8.55 -9.88
N ASP A 34 8.62 8.28 -9.56
CA ASP A 34 9.76 8.92 -10.18
C ASP A 34 10.51 7.91 -11.05
N ILE A 35 10.79 8.29 -12.30
CA ILE A 35 11.48 7.43 -13.26
C ILE A 35 12.77 8.15 -13.68
N SER A 36 13.91 7.58 -13.28
CA SER A 36 15.22 8.07 -13.68
C SER A 36 15.78 7.19 -14.81
N ARG A 37 16.30 7.87 -15.85
CA ARG A 37 16.93 7.25 -17.02
C ARG A 37 18.40 7.63 -17.04
N GLU A 38 19.25 6.69 -16.67
CA GLU A 38 20.71 6.78 -16.80
C GLU A 38 21.16 5.97 -18.03
N PRO A 39 22.34 6.24 -18.60
CA PRO A 39 22.86 5.45 -19.73
C PRO A 39 22.93 3.95 -19.38
N GLY A 40 22.06 3.15 -19.98
CA GLY A 40 21.97 1.70 -19.74
C GLY A 40 21.20 1.29 -18.49
N ARG A 41 20.57 2.21 -17.76
CA ARG A 41 19.79 1.91 -16.55
C ARG A 41 18.48 2.70 -16.51
N LEU A 42 17.40 1.99 -16.27
CA LEU A 42 16.07 2.55 -15.99
C LEU A 42 15.73 2.21 -14.54
N GLU A 43 15.43 3.22 -13.74
CA GLU A 43 15.05 3.05 -12.34
C GLU A 43 13.68 3.70 -12.07
N LEU A 44 12.84 2.96 -11.34
CA LEU A 44 11.54 3.40 -10.86
C LEU A 44 11.61 3.56 -9.34
N THR A 45 11.40 4.77 -8.86
CA THR A 45 11.34 5.11 -7.44
C THR A 45 9.90 5.37 -7.02
N ILE A 46 9.49 4.72 -5.93
CA ILE A 46 8.15 4.81 -5.34
C ILE A 46 8.27 5.49 -3.97
N PRO A 47 8.27 6.84 -3.89
CA PRO A 47 8.50 7.59 -2.65
C PRO A 47 7.52 7.30 -1.50
N SER A 48 6.23 7.10 -1.81
CA SER A 48 5.20 6.85 -0.81
C SER A 48 4.33 5.69 -1.24
N ILE A 49 4.66 4.50 -0.72
CA ILE A 49 3.96 3.26 -1.09
C ILE A 49 2.54 3.26 -0.53
N GLN A 50 1.55 3.28 -1.43
CA GLN A 50 0.13 3.22 -1.07
C GLN A 50 -0.49 1.88 -1.46
N SER A 51 -1.66 1.55 -0.91
CA SER A 51 -2.37 0.30 -1.20
C SER A 51 -2.61 0.06 -2.70
N PHE A 52 -2.86 1.13 -3.47
CA PHE A 52 -3.06 1.01 -4.91
C PHE A 52 -1.77 0.70 -5.68
N MET A 53 -0.59 0.86 -5.09
CA MET A 53 0.71 0.53 -5.71
C MET A 53 1.02 -0.97 -5.62
N GLU A 54 0.26 -1.72 -4.83
CA GLU A 54 0.39 -3.17 -4.77
C GLU A 54 0.21 -3.81 -6.16
N GLY A 55 1.08 -4.76 -6.47
CA GLY A 55 0.89 -5.68 -7.58
C GLY A 55 2.13 -5.89 -8.42
N PRO A 56 1.97 -6.53 -9.58
CA PRO A 56 3.08 -6.90 -10.46
C PRO A 56 3.58 -5.72 -11.30
N TYR A 57 4.90 -5.60 -11.37
CA TYR A 57 5.64 -4.70 -12.22
C TYR A 57 6.56 -5.50 -13.13
N ARG A 58 6.84 -5.00 -14.34
CA ARG A 58 7.82 -5.61 -15.25
C ARG A 58 8.53 -4.56 -16.08
N CYS A 59 9.73 -4.89 -16.53
CA CYS A 59 10.44 -4.12 -17.54
C CYS A 59 10.15 -4.72 -18.91
N VAL A 60 9.89 -3.86 -19.90
CA VAL A 60 9.61 -4.26 -21.28
C VAL A 60 10.57 -3.53 -22.19
N SER A 61 11.12 -4.25 -23.17
CA SER A 61 11.90 -3.68 -24.27
C SER A 61 10.97 -3.32 -25.42
N ASP A 62 11.15 -2.13 -25.98
CA ASP A 62 10.48 -1.69 -27.20
C ASP A 62 11.10 -2.33 -28.46
N ASP A 63 12.24 -3.02 -28.31
CA ASP A 63 12.85 -3.77 -29.41
C ASP A 63 12.08 -5.06 -29.71
N ALA A 64 11.31 -5.05 -30.80
CA ALA A 64 10.53 -6.17 -31.30
C ALA A 64 11.36 -7.37 -31.80
N ALA A 65 12.70 -7.32 -31.67
CA ALA A 65 13.60 -8.38 -32.13
C ALA A 65 13.59 -9.62 -31.22
N PHE A 66 13.16 -9.48 -29.95
CA PHE A 66 13.15 -10.58 -28.99
C PHE A 66 11.74 -11.18 -28.84
N PRO A 67 11.57 -12.51 -28.94
CA PRO A 67 10.28 -13.17 -28.74
C PRO A 67 9.75 -13.01 -27.31
N TYR A 68 10.63 -12.75 -26.35
CA TYR A 68 10.30 -12.38 -24.98
C TYR A 68 10.84 -10.99 -24.70
N ASN A 69 10.02 -9.98 -24.96
CA ASN A 69 10.39 -8.59 -24.78
C ASN A 69 10.17 -8.09 -23.34
N SER A 70 9.81 -8.96 -22.40
CA SER A 70 9.51 -8.55 -21.02
C SER A 70 10.24 -9.40 -19.98
N SER A 71 10.60 -8.75 -18.87
CA SER A 71 11.14 -9.43 -17.70
C SER A 71 10.08 -10.28 -17.01
N LEU A 72 10.52 -11.17 -16.12
CA LEU A 72 9.62 -11.78 -15.14
C LEU A 72 8.93 -10.69 -14.30
N PRO A 73 7.62 -10.83 -14.00
CA PRO A 73 6.93 -9.90 -13.12
C PRO A 73 7.50 -9.91 -11.70
N LEU A 74 7.74 -8.72 -11.15
CA LEU A 74 8.09 -8.50 -9.75
C LEU A 74 6.88 -7.91 -9.03
N THR A 75 6.34 -8.63 -8.06
CA THR A 75 5.23 -8.14 -7.23
C THR A 75 5.77 -7.28 -6.10
N VAL A 76 5.32 -6.03 -6.03
CA VAL A 76 5.58 -5.13 -4.92
C VAL A 76 4.51 -5.36 -3.85
N PRO A 77 4.86 -5.87 -2.66
CA PRO A 77 3.92 -6.02 -1.56
C PRO A 77 3.67 -4.67 -0.88
N VAL A 78 2.47 -4.47 -0.36
CA VAL A 78 2.12 -3.30 0.45
C VAL A 78 1.54 -3.76 1.77
N HIS A 79 2.07 -3.22 2.86
CA HIS A 79 1.59 -3.46 4.21
C HIS A 79 1.12 -2.14 4.79
N TYR A 80 -0.19 -2.02 5.02
CA TYR A 80 -0.82 -0.85 5.58
C TYR A 80 -1.51 -1.23 6.89
N MET A 81 -0.89 -0.91 8.02
CA MET A 81 -1.50 -1.05 9.33
C MET A 81 -2.30 0.22 9.63
N ARG A 82 -3.59 0.08 9.96
CA ARG A 82 -4.35 1.21 10.51
C ARG A 82 -3.97 1.39 11.98
N ASP A 83 -4.21 2.60 12.47
CA ASP A 83 -4.06 2.91 13.89
C ASP A 83 -4.96 2.02 14.74
N VAL A 84 -4.47 1.69 15.94
CA VAL A 84 -5.26 1.02 16.97
C VAL A 84 -6.33 1.98 17.46
N SER A 85 -7.58 1.51 17.55
CA SER A 85 -8.69 2.29 18.07
C SER A 85 -9.37 1.58 19.24
N VAL A 86 -9.87 2.35 20.19
CA VAL A 86 -10.58 1.85 21.38
C VAL A 86 -11.95 2.51 21.43
N SER A 87 -13.00 1.70 21.56
CA SER A 87 -14.39 2.16 21.60
C SER A 87 -15.16 1.51 22.74
N ARG A 88 -16.29 2.12 23.12
CA ARG A 88 -17.24 1.50 24.06
C ARG A 88 -18.08 0.48 23.33
N LEU A 89 -18.31 -0.68 23.96
CA LEU A 89 -19.14 -1.73 23.40
C LEU A 89 -20.56 -1.20 23.09
N GLY A 90 -21.06 -1.44 21.88
CA GLY A 90 -22.40 -1.02 21.46
C GLY A 90 -22.52 0.43 20.96
N VAL A 91 -21.44 1.21 20.96
CA VAL A 91 -21.39 2.50 20.25
C VAL A 91 -21.11 2.23 18.77
N SER A 92 -21.80 2.95 17.88
CA SER A 92 -21.72 2.69 16.43
C SER A 92 -20.27 2.60 15.95
N SER A 93 -20.03 1.68 15.01
CA SER A 93 -18.71 1.49 14.37
C SER A 93 -18.18 2.77 13.72
N TYR A 94 -18.99 3.80 13.52
CA TYR A 94 -18.55 5.11 13.02
C TYR A 94 -17.75 5.92 14.04
N SER A 95 -17.83 5.60 15.33
CA SER A 95 -17.05 6.29 16.38
C SER A 95 -15.54 6.25 16.14
N ARG A 96 -15.05 5.18 15.48
CA ARG A 96 -13.65 4.99 15.08
C ARG A 96 -13.12 6.06 14.11
N TYR A 97 -14.00 6.76 13.38
CA TYR A 97 -13.62 7.83 12.44
C TYR A 97 -13.55 9.22 13.06
N PHE A 98 -14.17 9.40 14.24
CA PHE A 98 -14.35 10.72 14.87
C PHE A 98 -13.48 10.90 16.13
N SER A 99 -12.70 9.90 16.52
CA SER A 99 -11.83 10.02 17.69
C SER A 99 -10.54 9.23 17.51
N PRO A 100 -9.41 9.91 17.27
CA PRO A 100 -8.11 9.40 17.68
C PRO A 100 -8.02 9.52 19.21
N MET A 101 -8.91 8.88 19.95
CA MET A 101 -8.87 8.92 21.42
C MET A 101 -8.04 7.74 21.91
N GLN A 102 -6.75 7.99 22.03
CA GLN A 102 -5.83 7.13 22.78
C GLN A 102 -6.29 6.95 24.25
N ASP A 103 -7.11 7.88 24.77
CA ASP A 103 -7.63 7.87 26.13
C ASP A 103 -9.16 7.69 26.16
N LEU A 104 -9.62 6.45 26.32
CA LEU A 104 -11.03 6.14 26.59
C LEU A 104 -11.26 6.08 28.12
N ARG A 105 -12.11 6.96 28.65
CA ARG A 105 -12.60 6.86 30.04
C ARG A 105 -13.88 6.03 30.10
N VAL A 106 -13.83 4.94 30.85
CA VAL A 106 -14.97 4.05 31.13
C VAL A 106 -15.19 3.93 32.63
N ARG A 107 -16.41 3.57 33.03
CA ARG A 107 -16.70 3.27 34.43
C ARG A 107 -16.17 1.88 34.77
N VAL A 108 -15.83 1.67 36.04
CA VAL A 108 -15.43 0.36 36.53
C VAL A 108 -16.58 -0.63 36.31
N GLY A 109 -16.31 -1.72 35.61
CA GLY A 109 -17.29 -2.75 35.26
C GLY A 109 -17.95 -2.57 33.89
N GLU A 110 -17.61 -1.54 33.11
CA GLU A 110 -18.03 -1.42 31.71
C GLU A 110 -17.08 -2.14 30.75
N ASP A 111 -17.63 -2.73 29.69
CA ASP A 111 -16.87 -3.40 28.64
C ASP A 111 -16.38 -2.42 27.57
N VAL A 112 -15.19 -2.71 27.03
CA VAL A 112 -14.56 -1.95 25.94
C VAL A 112 -14.19 -2.87 24.78
N GLU A 113 -14.25 -2.33 23.57
CA GLU A 113 -13.82 -2.99 22.35
C GLU A 113 -12.52 -2.33 21.87
N VAL A 114 -11.51 -3.15 21.59
CA VAL A 114 -10.22 -2.71 21.05
C VAL A 114 -10.11 -3.27 19.64
N ASP A 115 -10.04 -2.39 18.65
CA ASP A 115 -9.95 -2.75 17.25
C ASP A 115 -8.57 -2.39 16.67
N CYS A 116 -7.99 -3.34 15.95
CA CYS A 116 -6.77 -3.16 15.17
C CYS A 116 -7.01 -3.81 13.82
N SER A 117 -6.93 -3.03 12.75
CA SER A 117 -7.11 -3.53 11.40
C SER A 117 -5.88 -3.27 10.53
N VAL A 118 -5.41 -4.30 9.84
CA VAL A 118 -4.31 -4.22 8.88
C VAL A 118 -4.82 -4.64 7.50
N SER A 119 -4.39 -3.91 6.48
CA SER A 119 -4.51 -4.30 5.07
C SER A 119 -3.11 -4.62 4.57
N ALA A 120 -2.81 -5.90 4.40
CA ALA A 120 -1.48 -6.35 3.99
C ALA A 120 -1.58 -7.36 2.84
N SER A 121 -0.56 -7.37 1.97
CA SER A 121 -0.45 -8.39 0.91
C SER A 121 -0.07 -9.78 1.44
N GLN A 122 0.29 -9.89 2.72
CA GLN A 122 0.56 -11.13 3.44
C GLN A 122 -0.30 -11.19 4.71
N ASP A 123 -0.53 -12.39 5.23
CA ASP A 123 -1.32 -12.59 6.44
C ASP A 123 -0.64 -11.92 7.64
N PRO A 124 -1.27 -10.93 8.28
CA PRO A 124 -0.69 -10.23 9.42
C PRO A 124 -0.80 -11.06 10.71
N GLU A 125 0.20 -10.94 11.59
CA GLU A 125 0.17 -11.48 12.95
C GLU A 125 -0.12 -10.37 13.95
N PHE A 126 -1.08 -10.59 14.86
CA PHE A 126 -1.50 -9.60 15.85
C PHE A 126 -1.07 -10.04 17.26
N THR A 127 -0.41 -9.16 17.99
CA THR A 127 -0.07 -9.38 19.40
C THR A 127 -0.47 -8.16 20.22
N TRP A 128 -1.28 -8.39 21.25
CA TRP A 128 -1.69 -7.34 22.19
C TRP A 128 -0.82 -7.38 23.45
N ARG A 129 -0.31 -6.22 23.86
CA ARG A 129 0.47 -6.06 25.09
C ARG A 129 -0.07 -4.89 25.89
N LYS A 130 -0.32 -5.13 27.18
CA LYS A 130 -0.66 -4.09 28.15
C LYS A 130 0.59 -3.78 28.96
N ASP A 131 1.10 -2.56 28.87
CA ASP A 131 2.17 -2.13 29.76
C ASP A 131 1.57 -1.92 31.16
N VAL A 132 2.03 -2.72 32.11
CA VAL A 132 1.66 -2.57 33.52
C VAL A 132 2.70 -1.62 34.13
N SER A 133 2.41 -0.33 34.18
CA SER A 133 3.16 0.56 35.07
C SER A 133 2.79 0.19 36.52
N PRO A 134 3.76 0.07 37.44
CA PRO A 134 3.46 -0.14 38.84
C PRO A 134 2.72 1.09 39.37
N GLU A 135 1.50 0.89 39.87
CA GLU A 135 0.74 1.92 40.57
C GLU A 135 1.55 2.41 41.78
N ARG A 136 1.72 3.74 41.91
CA ARG A 136 2.24 4.41 43.11
C ARG A 136 1.09 4.77 44.03
#